data_AF-A0AAN5I2K9-F1
#
_entry.id   AF-A0AAN5I2K9-F1
#
_cell.length_a   1.000
_cell.length_b   1.000
_cell.length_c   1.000
_cell.angle_alpha   90.00
_cell.angle_beta   90.00
_cell.angle_gamma   90.00
#
_symmetry.space_group_name_H-M   'P 1'
#
loop_
_entity.id
_entity.type
_entity.pdbx_description
1 polymer ?
#
loop_
_entity_poly.entity_id
_entity_poly.type
_entity_poly.pdbx_seq_one_letter_code
_entity_poly.pdbx_strand_id
1 'polypeptide(L)'
;QTSLFHRNMTNIGIVHYFNAFLHAIARTILFLFQFKLVLPDETHFMAPANIVITFASILRSYQMMATVFLFSSFVTERTLATIYLYDYEKNKRFWISYLLIFLTFFLSLSLSIVRVFGGLN
;
A
#
# COMPACT_ATOMS: atom_id res chain seq x y z
N GLN A 1 -0.81 -32.46 -3.12
CA GLN A 1 -1.81 -31.45 -2.74
C GLN A 1 -1.50 -30.19 -3.51
N THR A 2 -2.22 -29.96 -4.61
CA THR A 2 -2.11 -28.76 -5.44
C THR A 2 -2.87 -27.63 -4.75
N SER A 3 -2.16 -26.79 -3.98
CA SER A 3 -2.75 -25.55 -3.49
C SER A 3 -3.11 -24.69 -4.70
N LEU A 4 -4.41 -24.46 -4.91
CA LEU A 4 -4.97 -23.65 -6.01
C LEU A 4 -4.34 -22.25 -6.11
N PHE A 5 -3.75 -21.77 -5.03
CA PHE A 5 -2.93 -20.57 -4.98
C PHE A 5 -1.52 -20.84 -4.45
N HIS A 6 -0.52 -20.34 -5.17
CA HIS A 6 0.87 -20.39 -4.73
C HIS A 6 1.02 -19.51 -3.48
N ARG A 7 1.78 -19.98 -2.49
CA ARG A 7 1.92 -19.31 -1.18
C ARG A 7 2.41 -17.85 -1.27
N ASN A 8 3.22 -17.54 -2.28
CA ASN A 8 3.63 -16.20 -2.67
C ASN A 8 2.44 -15.27 -2.94
N MET A 9 1.46 -15.77 -3.68
CA MET A 9 0.25 -15.04 -4.03
C MET A 9 -0.63 -14.78 -2.79
N THR A 10 -0.70 -15.76 -1.88
CA THR A 10 -1.37 -15.58 -0.59
C THR A 10 -0.71 -14.48 0.25
N ASN A 11 0.63 -14.40 0.26
CA ASN A 11 1.34 -13.35 0.99
C ASN A 11 1.03 -11.96 0.43
N ILE A 12 1.05 -11.79 -0.91
CA ILE A 12 0.67 -10.51 -1.55
C ILE A 12 -0.77 -10.14 -1.19
N GLY A 13 -1.69 -11.12 -1.19
CA GLY A 13 -3.08 -10.92 -0.77
C GLY A 13 -3.22 -10.46 0.67
N ILE A 14 -2.53 -11.10 1.62
CA ILE A 14 -2.54 -10.70 3.05
C ILE A 14 -2.04 -9.26 3.21
N VAL A 15 -0.96 -8.89 2.52
CA VAL A 15 -0.46 -7.51 2.54
C VAL A 15 -1.49 -6.54 1.97
N HIS A 16 -2.19 -6.91 0.90
CA HIS A 16 -3.24 -6.07 0.34
C HIS A 16 -4.41 -5.84 1.32
N TYR A 17 -4.88 -6.88 2.01
CA TYR A 17 -5.91 -6.76 3.04
C TYR A 17 -5.48 -5.87 4.22
N PHE A 18 -4.25 -6.03 4.69
CA PHE A 18 -3.70 -5.18 5.75
C PHE A 18 -3.66 -3.70 5.32
N ASN A 19 -3.21 -3.43 4.09
CA ASN A 19 -3.21 -2.10 3.50
C ASN A 19 -4.63 -1.52 3.41
N ALA A 20 -5.63 -2.33 3.01
CA ALA A 20 -7.03 -1.91 2.98
C ALA A 20 -7.57 -1.52 4.37
N PHE A 21 -7.19 -2.25 5.42
CA PHE A 21 -7.53 -1.90 6.80
C PHE A 21 -6.92 -0.55 7.22
N LEU A 22 -5.64 -0.32 6.92
CA LEU A 22 -4.99 0.98 7.17
C LEU A 22 -5.67 2.13 6.43
N HIS A 23 -6.15 1.87 5.21
CA HIS A 23 -6.89 2.87 4.43
C HIS A 23 -8.22 3.25 5.07
N ALA A 24 -8.96 2.26 5.59
CA ALA A 24 -10.21 2.52 6.29
C ALA A 24 -9.97 3.44 7.50
N ILE A 25 -8.91 3.19 8.28
CA ILE A 25 -8.52 4.05 9.41
C ILE A 25 -8.19 5.47 8.94
N ALA A 26 -7.33 5.60 7.92
CA ALA A 26 -6.96 6.91 7.37
C ALA A 26 -8.18 7.70 6.87
N ARG A 27 -9.15 6.99 6.24
CA ARG A 27 -10.38 7.59 5.74
C ARG A 27 -11.30 8.04 6.86
N THR A 28 -11.44 7.25 7.92
CA THR A 28 -12.22 7.61 9.12
C THR A 28 -11.63 8.86 9.78
N ILE A 29 -10.31 8.96 9.93
CA ILE A 29 -9.65 10.14 10.48
C ILE A 29 -9.97 11.38 9.63
N LEU A 30 -9.76 11.31 8.32
CA LEU A 30 -10.04 12.44 7.42
C LEU A 30 -11.53 12.82 7.41
N PHE A 31 -12.44 11.86 7.56
CA PHE A 31 -13.87 12.13 7.68
C PHE A 31 -14.17 12.94 8.96
N LEU A 32 -13.61 12.56 10.11
CA LEU A 32 -13.80 13.33 11.35
C LEU A 32 -13.35 14.79 11.23
N PHE A 33 -12.25 15.03 10.52
CA PHE A 33 -11.78 16.38 10.21
C PHE A 33 -12.71 17.14 9.24
N GLN A 34 -13.22 16.48 8.19
CA GLN A 34 -14.15 17.10 7.24
C GLN A 34 -15.46 17.55 7.90
N PHE A 35 -15.93 16.83 8.92
CA PHE A 35 -17.11 17.19 9.70
C PHE A 35 -16.82 18.22 10.81
N LYS A 36 -15.61 18.79 10.86
CA LYS A 36 -15.16 19.75 11.87
C LYS A 36 -15.30 19.24 13.31
N LEU A 37 -15.32 17.92 13.50
CA LEU A 37 -15.29 17.30 14.85
C LEU A 37 -13.92 17.48 15.51
N VAL A 38 -12.88 17.67 14.70
CA VAL A 38 -11.54 18.04 15.14
C VAL A 38 -11.11 19.26 14.33
N LEU A 39 -10.88 20.39 15.00
CA LEU A 39 -10.44 21.61 14.34
C LEU A 39 -8.90 21.61 14.20
N PRO A 40 -8.37 21.86 12.99
CA PRO A 40 -6.95 22.13 12.82
C PRO A 40 -6.60 23.46 13.49
N ASP A 41 -5.41 23.52 14.08
CA ASP A 41 -4.86 24.78 14.60
C ASP A 41 -4.25 25.56 13.44
N GLU A 42 -4.78 26.74 13.15
CA GLU A 42 -4.33 27.56 12.02
C GLU A 42 -2.99 28.27 12.30
N THR A 43 -2.56 28.33 13.56
CA THR A 43 -1.38 29.12 13.97
C THR A 43 -0.08 28.32 13.99
N HIS A 44 -0.16 27.01 14.24
CA HIS A 44 1.00 26.14 14.38
C HIS A 44 0.92 24.94 13.45
N PHE A 45 1.79 24.92 12.42
CA PHE A 45 1.94 23.79 11.51
C PHE A 45 2.28 22.47 12.25
N MET A 46 3.00 22.56 13.38
CA MET A 46 3.37 21.42 14.23
C MET A 46 2.34 21.09 15.31
N ALA A 47 1.13 21.65 15.25
CA ALA A 47 0.06 21.22 16.14
C ALA A 47 -0.23 19.72 15.95
N PRO A 48 -0.51 18.96 17.02
CA PRO A 48 -0.75 17.52 16.94
C PRO A 48 -1.84 17.15 15.92
N ALA A 49 -2.90 17.96 15.82
CA ALA A 49 -3.98 17.77 14.86
C ALA A 49 -3.48 17.85 13.40
N ASN A 50 -2.66 18.85 13.06
CA ASN A 50 -2.14 19.07 11.71
C ASN A 50 -1.18 17.96 11.26
N ILE A 51 -0.37 17.45 12.19
CA ILE A 51 0.51 16.30 11.94
C ILE A 51 -0.32 15.06 11.60
N VAL A 52 -1.38 14.80 12.37
CA VAL A 52 -2.27 13.66 12.14
C VAL A 52 -2.99 13.75 10.79
N ILE A 53 -3.49 14.93 10.41
CA ILE A 53 -4.13 15.15 9.10
C ILE A 53 -3.14 14.90 7.96
N THR A 54 -1.93 15.43 8.09
CA THR A 54 -0.87 15.29 7.07
C THR A 54 -0.50 13.81 6.91
N PHE A 55 -0.30 13.10 8.01
CA PHE A 55 -0.01 11.66 7.99
C PHE A 55 -1.17 10.86 7.38
N ALA A 56 -2.41 11.13 7.78
CA ALA A 56 -3.59 10.47 7.21
C ALA A 56 -3.73 10.73 5.70
N SER A 57 -3.37 11.93 5.24
CA SER A 57 -3.37 12.30 3.82
C SER A 57 -2.31 11.54 3.03
N ILE A 58 -1.09 11.42 3.56
CA ILE A 58 0.00 10.62 2.97
C ILE A 58 -0.40 9.15 2.93
N LEU A 59 -0.95 8.61 4.01
CA LEU A 59 -1.38 7.21 4.09
C LEU A 59 -2.50 6.89 3.09
N ARG A 60 -3.46 7.80 2.92
CA ARG A 60 -4.53 7.68 1.91
C ARG A 60 -3.97 7.63 0.49
N SER A 61 -3.06 8.56 0.16
CA SER A 61 -2.44 8.63 -1.16
C SER A 61 -1.54 7.41 -1.43
N TYR A 62 -0.80 6.96 -0.41
CA TYR A 62 0.02 5.76 -0.45
C TYR A 62 -0.82 4.53 -0.78
N GLN A 63 -1.98 4.35 -0.15
CA GLN A 63 -2.83 3.19 -0.42
C GLN A 63 -3.25 3.08 -1.89
N MET A 64 -3.61 4.21 -2.50
CA MET A 64 -4.03 4.25 -3.89
C MET A 64 -2.93 3.70 -4.80
N MET A 65 -1.69 4.15 -4.59
CA MET A 65 -0.52 3.69 -5.33
C MET A 65 -0.17 2.23 -5.00
N ALA A 66 -0.18 1.88 -3.72
CA ALA A 66 0.11 0.53 -3.25
C ALA A 66 -0.86 -0.51 -3.84
N THR A 67 -2.14 -0.16 -3.99
CA THR A 67 -3.13 -1.04 -4.61
C THR A 67 -2.79 -1.33 -6.08
N VAL A 68 -2.42 -0.30 -6.85
CA VAL A 68 -2.03 -0.46 -8.26
C VAL A 68 -0.77 -1.31 -8.40
N PHE A 69 0.26 -1.04 -7.60
CA PHE A 69 1.52 -1.79 -7.67
C PHE A 69 1.40 -3.22 -7.13
N LEU A 70 0.60 -3.47 -6.09
CA LEU A 70 0.31 -4.82 -5.61
C LEU A 70 -0.45 -5.63 -6.66
N PHE A 71 -1.42 -5.01 -7.35
CA PHE A 71 -2.12 -5.66 -8.46
C PHE A 71 -1.17 -5.97 -9.62
N SER A 72 -0.29 -5.04 -9.99
CA SER A 72 0.76 -5.29 -10.99
C SER A 72 1.69 -6.43 -10.55
N SER A 73 2.09 -6.47 -9.29
CA SER A 73 2.93 -7.54 -8.73
C SER A 73 2.24 -8.90 -8.78
N PHE A 74 0.93 -8.92 -8.51
CA PHE A 74 0.11 -10.13 -8.63
C PHE A 74 0.06 -10.65 -10.07
N VAL A 75 -0.16 -9.77 -11.05
CA VAL A 75 -0.16 -10.12 -12.47
C VAL A 75 1.22 -10.64 -12.89
N THR A 76 2.30 -9.96 -12.51
CA THR A 76 3.67 -10.40 -12.78
C THR A 76 3.94 -11.78 -12.22
N GLU A 77 3.54 -12.05 -10.97
CA GLU A 77 3.76 -13.36 -10.35
C GLU A 77 3.00 -14.47 -11.08
N ARG A 78 1.77 -14.20 -11.54
CA ARG A 78 0.99 -15.15 -12.36
C ARG A 78 1.62 -15.39 -13.72
N THR A 79 2.13 -14.34 -14.37
CA THR A 79 2.83 -14.45 -15.65
C THR A 79 4.11 -15.27 -15.50
N LEU A 80 4.93 -15.01 -14.49
CA LEU A 80 6.15 -15.78 -14.21
C LEU A 80 5.85 -17.24 -13.89
N ALA A 81 4.83 -17.51 -13.08
CA ALA A 81 4.41 -18.88 -12.78
C ALA A 81 3.93 -19.65 -14.03
N THR A 82 3.33 -18.94 -15.00
CA THR A 82 2.86 -19.56 -16.26
C THR A 82 4.02 -19.83 -17.23
N ILE A 83 4.95 -18.88 -17.36
CA ILE A 83 6.12 -19.01 -18.26
C ILE A 83 7.10 -20.06 -17.73
N TYR A 84 7.36 -20.06 -16.41
CA TYR A 84 8.38 -20.89 -15.77
C TYR A 84 7.79 -22.06 -14.98
N LEU A 85 6.64 -22.62 -15.40
CA LEU A 85 5.88 -23.64 -14.67
C LEU A 85 6.76 -24.76 -14.07
N TYR A 86 7.65 -25.33 -14.90
CA TYR A 86 8.52 -26.46 -14.51
C TYR A 86 9.56 -26.11 -13.43
N ASP A 87 10.13 -24.90 -13.50
CA ASP A 87 11.10 -24.41 -12.50
C ASP A 87 10.37 -23.96 -11.21
N TYR A 88 9.15 -23.42 -11.38
CA TYR A 88 8.30 -22.97 -10.28
C TYR A 88 7.78 -24.10 -9.40
N GLU A 89 7.53 -25.29 -9.97
CA GLU A 89 7.16 -26.49 -9.20
C GLU A 89 8.34 -27.07 -8.43
N LYS A 90 9.56 -26.95 -8.97
CA LYS A 90 10.77 -27.54 -8.38
C LYS A 90 11.38 -26.68 -7.28
N ASN A 91 11.33 -25.34 -7.42
CA ASN A 91 11.98 -24.39 -6.52
C ASN A 91 10.97 -23.47 -5.83
N LYS A 92 10.88 -23.55 -4.50
CA LYS A 92 10.04 -22.64 -3.71
C LYS A 92 10.72 -21.26 -3.58
N ARG A 93 10.44 -20.34 -4.49
CA ARG A 93 11.07 -19.00 -4.56
C ARG A 93 10.30 -17.95 -3.75
N PHE A 94 10.30 -18.06 -2.42
CA PHE A 94 9.61 -17.12 -1.53
C PHE A 94 10.14 -15.69 -1.61
N TRP A 95 11.43 -15.53 -1.90
CA TRP A 95 12.12 -14.24 -1.97
C TRP A 95 11.54 -13.28 -3.03
N ILE A 96 10.97 -13.81 -4.11
CA ILE A 96 10.39 -12.99 -5.20
C ILE A 96 9.22 -12.15 -4.68
N SER A 97 8.32 -12.76 -3.91
CA SER A 97 7.20 -12.03 -3.31
C SER A 97 7.65 -10.98 -2.30
N TYR A 98 8.65 -11.27 -1.47
CA TYR A 98 9.17 -10.29 -0.53
C TYR A 98 9.80 -9.10 -1.27
N LEU A 99 10.53 -9.35 -2.36
CA LEU A 99 11.12 -8.31 -3.20
C LEU A 99 10.04 -7.45 -3.88
N LEU A 100 9.00 -8.07 -4.43
CA LEU A 100 7.86 -7.36 -5.04
C LEU A 100 7.12 -6.50 -4.03
N ILE A 101 6.85 -7.01 -2.82
CA ILE A 101 6.21 -6.26 -1.74
C ILE A 101 7.11 -5.10 -1.30
N PHE A 102 8.42 -5.34 -1.15
CA PHE A 102 9.39 -4.32 -0.77
C PHE A 102 9.43 -3.18 -1.80
N LEU A 103 9.58 -3.49 -3.09
CA LEU A 103 9.56 -2.48 -4.15
C LEU A 103 8.24 -1.71 -4.18
N THR A 104 7.12 -2.42 -4.02
CA THR A 104 5.79 -1.81 -3.97
C THR A 104 5.69 -0.80 -2.83
N PHE A 105 6.18 -1.13 -1.64
CA PHE A 105 6.16 -0.24 -0.49
C PHE A 105 6.94 1.06 -0.78
N PHE A 106 8.20 0.95 -1.23
CA PHE A 106 9.04 2.13 -1.46
C PHE A 106 8.51 3.01 -2.59
N LEU A 107 8.14 2.43 -3.75
CA LEU A 107 7.60 3.20 -4.87
C LEU A 107 6.30 3.92 -4.51
N SER A 108 5.40 3.22 -3.80
CA SER A 108 4.13 3.82 -3.36
C SER A 108 4.34 4.94 -2.36
N LEU A 109 5.29 4.78 -1.43
CA LEU A 109 5.60 5.77 -0.42
C LEU A 109 6.22 7.02 -1.05
N SER A 110 7.23 6.87 -1.89
CA SER A 110 7.88 7.97 -2.59
C SER A 110 6.88 8.77 -3.44
N LEU A 111 6.06 8.10 -4.25
CA LEU A 111 5.05 8.77 -5.07
C LEU A 111 3.97 9.44 -4.22
N SER A 112 3.61 8.86 -3.08
CA SER A 112 2.63 9.47 -2.18
C SER A 112 3.14 10.78 -1.57
N ILE A 113 4.40 10.79 -1.12
CA ILE A 113 5.05 11.98 -0.58
C ILE A 113 5.10 13.06 -1.66
N VAL A 114 5.57 12.72 -2.87
CA VAL A 114 5.60 13.65 -4.01
C VAL A 114 4.21 14.20 -4.33
N ARG A 115 3.16 13.37 -4.28
CA ARG A 115 1.79 13.82 -4.55
C ARG A 115 1.26 14.78 -3.49
N VAL A 116 1.52 14.50 -2.21
CA VAL A 116 1.00 15.31 -1.11
C VAL A 116 1.72 16.66 -1.05
N PHE A 117 3.05 16.66 -1.12
CA PHE A 117 3.85 17.89 -1.03
C PHE A 117 3.99 18.62 -2.37
N GLY A 118 4.01 17.92 -3.49
CA GLY A 118 4.04 18.52 -4.83
C GLY A 118 2.70 19.13 -5.25
N GLY A 119 1.58 18.71 -4.65
CA GLY A 119 0.28 19.36 -4.81
C GLY A 119 0.04 20.54 -3.86
N LEU A 120 1.00 20.85 -2.98
CA LEU A 120 0.98 22.00 -2.07
C LEU A 120 1.78 23.22 -2.60
N ASN A 121 2.43 23.08 -3.76
CA ASN A 121 3.04 24.18 -4.54
C ASN A 121 2.11 24.61 -5.66
#